data_AF-A0A533B5V7-F1
#
_entry.id   AF-A0A533B5V7-F1
#
_cell.length_a   1.000
_cell.length_b   1.000
_cell.length_c   1.000
_cell.angle_alpha   90.00
_cell.angle_beta   90.00
_cell.angle_gamma   90.00
#
_symmetry.space_group_name_H-M   'P 1'
#
loop_
_entity.id
_entity.type
_entity.pdbx_description
1 polymer ?
#
loop_
_entity_poly.entity_id
_entity_poly.type
_entity_poly.pdbx_seq_one_letter_code
_entity_poly.pdbx_strand_id
1 'polypeptide(L)'
;MLRLITHPATEPIDLIEAKRQLVVEHNEHDALISGLITAARRHIEERARHAMIMQTWEMIADAFPCGYREPQWILLPRGIVHSVESISYVDTSGAPQTLPASDYAVDLSSAPARVMPAYGEVWPSTRAQMNAVTVRYRVGEATPFTIDAATNVLTAKGRTLTSGEIIRLSNSGGTLPGGLALDIDYYVVEASGSTGKLSLTSGGSAIDVADAGSGLHFLGVIPQDLKHAVLFLLAHFYENREPVNIGNIVNPIPMTVEALIGPYRQIEVY
;
A
#
# COMPACT_ATOMS: atom_id res chain seq x y z
N MET A 1 0.43 18.49 4.80
CA MET A 1 -0.52 18.03 3.75
C MET A 1 -0.06 16.70 3.19
N LEU A 2 -0.98 15.84 2.75
CA LEU A 2 -0.67 14.60 2.02
C LEU A 2 -1.20 14.69 0.60
N ARG A 3 -0.40 14.27 -0.37
CA ARG A 3 -0.74 14.24 -1.79
C ARG A 3 -0.43 12.88 -2.36
N LEU A 4 -1.39 12.29 -3.07
CA LEU A 4 -1.18 11.08 -3.84
C LEU A 4 -0.46 11.44 -5.15
N ILE A 5 0.69 10.82 -5.40
CA ILE A 5 1.48 11.04 -6.63
C ILE A 5 1.19 9.95 -7.65
N THR A 6 1.19 8.70 -7.21
CA THR A 6 0.94 7.54 -8.07
C THR A 6 -0.15 6.68 -7.47
N HIS A 7 -1.25 6.55 -8.21
CA HIS A 7 -2.34 5.63 -7.90
C HIS A 7 -1.86 4.18 -7.91
N PRO A 8 -2.57 3.26 -7.22
CA PRO A 8 -2.17 1.86 -7.23
C PRO A 8 -2.30 1.28 -8.64
N ALA A 9 -1.35 0.43 -9.01
CA ALA A 9 -1.28 -0.16 -10.35
C ALA A 9 -2.40 -1.16 -10.64
N THR A 10 -2.98 -1.75 -9.60
CA THR A 10 -4.12 -2.68 -9.65
C THR A 10 -5.02 -2.45 -8.44
N GLU A 11 -6.26 -2.90 -8.54
CA GLU A 11 -7.18 -2.90 -7.40
C GLU A 11 -6.91 -4.12 -6.49
N PRO A 12 -7.27 -4.06 -5.19
CA PRO A 12 -7.05 -5.15 -4.23
C PRO A 12 -7.99 -6.35 -4.42
N ILE A 13 -9.08 -6.14 -5.17
CA ILE A 13 -10.12 -7.14 -5.45
C ILE A 13 -10.25 -7.29 -6.96
N ASP A 14 -10.22 -8.52 -7.42
CA ASP A 14 -10.50 -8.87 -8.81
C ASP A 14 -12.00 -8.86 -9.12
N LEU A 15 -12.33 -8.59 -10.38
CA LEU A 15 -13.72 -8.52 -10.83
C LEU A 15 -14.48 -9.83 -10.64
N ILE A 16 -13.81 -10.99 -10.73
CA ILE A 16 -14.43 -12.30 -10.47
C ILE A 16 -14.88 -12.41 -9.01
N GLU A 17 -14.06 -11.92 -8.08
CA GLU A 17 -14.37 -11.95 -6.65
C GLU A 17 -15.48 -10.96 -6.31
N ALA A 18 -15.46 -9.76 -6.91
CA ALA A 18 -16.53 -8.78 -6.76
C ALA A 18 -17.87 -9.28 -7.33
N LYS A 19 -17.87 -9.91 -8.51
CA LYS A 19 -19.07 -10.53 -9.10
C LYS A 19 -19.64 -11.64 -8.23
N ARG A 20 -18.79 -12.45 -7.61
CA ARG A 20 -19.20 -13.51 -6.69
C ARG A 20 -19.91 -12.94 -5.47
N GLN A 21 -19.42 -11.82 -4.92
CA GLN A 21 -20.07 -11.12 -3.81
C GLN A 21 -21.44 -10.55 -4.19
N LEU A 22 -21.54 -9.98 -5.40
CA LEU A 22 -22.79 -9.40 -5.92
C LEU A 22 -23.77 -10.42 -6.50
N VAL A 23 -23.34 -11.68 -6.64
CA VAL A 23 -24.09 -12.74 -7.34
C VAL A 23 -24.47 -12.31 -8.77
N VAL A 24 -23.53 -11.68 -9.48
CA VAL A 24 -23.69 -11.20 -10.86
C VAL A 24 -22.95 -12.13 -11.81
N GLU A 25 -23.70 -12.77 -12.72
CA GLU A 25 -23.14 -13.73 -13.69
C GLU A 25 -22.90 -13.16 -15.09
N HIS A 26 -23.41 -11.94 -15.37
CA HIS A 26 -23.29 -11.29 -16.66
C HIS A 26 -22.14 -10.29 -16.72
N ASN A 27 -21.75 -9.88 -17.94
CA ASN A 27 -20.60 -8.99 -18.17
C ASN A 27 -20.95 -7.53 -18.44
N GLU A 28 -22.24 -7.21 -18.58
CA GLU A 28 -22.70 -5.84 -18.91
C GLU A 28 -22.36 -4.82 -17.81
N HIS A 29 -22.21 -5.27 -16.56
CA HIS A 29 -21.90 -4.40 -15.44
C HIS A 29 -20.40 -4.35 -15.11
N ASP A 30 -19.52 -4.94 -15.92
CA ASP A 30 -18.10 -5.07 -15.57
C ASP A 30 -17.40 -3.72 -15.40
N ALA A 31 -17.72 -2.77 -16.29
CA ALA A 31 -17.22 -1.41 -16.20
C ALA A 31 -17.74 -0.68 -14.95
N LEU A 32 -19.02 -0.90 -14.59
CA LEU A 32 -19.62 -0.31 -13.40
C LEU A 32 -18.99 -0.89 -12.13
N ILE A 33 -18.91 -2.21 -12.02
CA ILE A 33 -18.33 -2.92 -10.88
C ILE A 33 -16.87 -2.50 -10.69
N SER A 34 -16.09 -2.41 -11.77
CA SER A 34 -14.70 -1.93 -11.71
C SER A 34 -14.60 -0.51 -11.11
N GLY A 35 -15.47 0.41 -11.54
CA GLY A 35 -15.53 1.77 -10.98
C GLY A 35 -15.93 1.77 -9.49
N LEU A 36 -16.86 0.89 -9.09
CA LEU A 36 -17.28 0.74 -7.70
C LEU A 36 -16.17 0.15 -6.82
N ILE A 37 -15.35 -0.78 -7.33
CA ILE A 37 -14.17 -1.29 -6.61
C ILE A 37 -13.22 -0.13 -6.29
N THR A 38 -12.89 0.70 -7.28
CA THR A 38 -12.02 1.87 -7.07
C THR A 38 -12.63 2.86 -6.07
N ALA A 39 -13.94 3.13 -6.16
CA ALA A 39 -14.62 4.03 -5.23
C ALA A 39 -14.64 3.50 -3.79
N ALA A 40 -14.98 2.22 -3.62
CA ALA A 40 -15.01 1.55 -2.33
C ALA A 40 -13.62 1.51 -1.69
N ARG A 41 -12.58 1.13 -2.44
CA ARG A 41 -11.19 1.17 -1.95
C ARG A 41 -10.83 2.56 -1.45
N ARG A 42 -11.03 3.61 -2.27
CA ARG A 42 -10.67 5.00 -1.89
C ARG A 42 -11.37 5.42 -0.60
N HIS A 43 -12.64 5.03 -0.44
CA HIS A 43 -13.40 5.34 0.76
C HIS A 43 -12.81 4.63 2.00
N ILE A 44 -12.50 3.34 1.88
CA ILE A 44 -11.91 2.57 2.99
C ILE A 44 -10.49 3.07 3.32
N GLU A 45 -9.62 3.28 2.32
CA GLU A 45 -8.25 3.77 2.54
C GLU A 45 -8.22 5.16 3.18
N GLU A 46 -9.20 6.03 2.88
CA GLU A 46 -9.33 7.33 3.53
C GLU A 46 -9.78 7.20 4.98
N ARG A 47 -10.75 6.33 5.25
CA ARG A 47 -11.33 6.16 6.59
C ARG A 47 -10.42 5.39 7.53
N ALA A 48 -9.72 4.37 7.04
CA ALA A 48 -8.74 3.59 7.77
C ALA A 48 -7.38 4.31 7.87
N ARG A 49 -7.08 5.26 6.99
CA ARG A 49 -5.74 5.87 6.84
C ARG A 49 -4.67 4.80 6.66
N HIS A 50 -4.97 3.81 5.81
CA HIS A 50 -4.12 2.65 5.53
C HIS A 50 -4.20 2.34 4.04
N ALA A 51 -3.07 2.23 3.36
CA ALA A 51 -3.01 1.87 1.93
C ALA A 51 -2.97 0.34 1.78
N MET A 52 -3.87 -0.23 0.99
CA MET A 52 -3.93 -1.69 0.79
C MET A 52 -2.91 -2.15 -0.26
N ILE A 53 -2.87 -1.43 -1.39
CA ILE A 53 -1.97 -1.70 -2.51
C ILE A 53 -0.89 -0.63 -2.57
N MET A 54 0.30 -1.01 -3.06
CA MET A 54 1.42 -0.10 -3.29
C MET A 54 1.03 1.18 -4.04
N GLN A 55 1.31 2.32 -3.40
CA GLN A 55 1.08 3.68 -3.87
C GLN A 55 2.25 4.58 -3.47
N THR A 56 2.48 5.64 -4.23
CA THR A 56 3.47 6.68 -3.89
C THR A 56 2.76 7.91 -3.36
N TRP A 57 3.10 8.30 -2.13
CA TRP A 57 2.57 9.47 -1.45
C TRP A 57 3.65 10.50 -1.20
N GLU A 58 3.23 11.76 -1.22
CA GLU A 58 4.04 12.92 -0.93
C GLU A 58 3.45 13.62 0.30
N MET A 59 4.25 13.72 1.36
CA MET A 59 3.91 14.51 2.53
C MET A 59 4.64 15.85 2.45
N ILE A 60 3.87 16.92 2.59
CA ILE A 60 4.36 18.30 2.55
C ILE A 60 4.22 18.89 3.95
N ALA A 61 5.30 19.44 4.48
CA ALA A 61 5.37 20.10 5.78
C ALA A 61 6.02 21.48 5.65
N ASP A 62 5.67 22.40 6.56
CA ASP A 62 6.16 23.78 6.51
C ASP A 62 7.60 23.92 7.00
N ALA A 63 8.09 23.01 7.83
CA ALA A 63 9.47 22.95 8.31
C ALA A 63 9.81 21.55 8.82
N PHE A 64 11.11 21.27 8.98
CA PHE A 64 11.53 20.11 9.77
C PHE A 64 11.14 20.30 11.24
N PRO A 65 10.90 19.21 12.00
CA PRO A 65 10.71 19.29 13.44
C PRO A 65 11.92 19.99 14.08
N CYS A 66 11.72 21.15 14.69
CA CYS A 66 12.79 21.92 15.32
C CYS A 66 12.42 22.25 16.78
N GLY A 67 13.41 22.16 17.68
CA GLY A 67 13.28 22.53 19.09
C GLY A 67 13.46 21.38 20.10
N TYR A 68 13.32 21.71 21.38
CA TYR A 68 13.42 20.77 22.52
C TYR A 68 12.15 19.92 22.73
N ARG A 69 11.14 20.08 21.87
CA ARG A 69 9.93 19.27 21.93
C ARG A 69 10.24 17.94 21.28
N GLU A 70 10.69 17.00 22.09
CA GLU A 70 10.64 15.61 21.71
C GLU A 70 9.18 15.23 21.42
N PRO A 71 8.94 14.46 20.37
CA PRO A 71 9.96 13.81 19.54
C PRO A 71 10.34 14.56 18.24
N GLN A 72 11.61 14.45 17.82
CA GLN A 72 12.15 15.04 16.57
C GLN A 72 11.90 14.18 15.31
N TRP A 73 11.00 13.20 15.40
CA TRP A 73 10.68 12.34 14.27
C TRP A 73 9.59 12.92 13.36
N ILE A 74 9.69 12.61 12.09
CA ILE A 74 8.65 12.82 11.09
C ILE A 74 7.83 11.55 11.01
N LEU A 75 6.53 11.63 11.33
CA LEU A 75 5.60 10.51 11.21
C LEU A 75 5.11 10.39 9.77
N LEU A 76 5.21 9.19 9.20
CA LEU A 76 4.68 8.88 7.88
C LEU A 76 3.32 8.19 8.03
N PRO A 77 2.20 8.89 7.73
CA PRO A 77 0.87 8.31 7.80
C PRO A 77 0.58 7.41 6.59
N ARG A 78 -0.55 6.69 6.62
CA ARG A 78 -1.08 5.78 5.57
C ARG A 78 -0.70 4.30 5.67
N GLY A 79 -0.38 3.81 6.86
CA GLY A 79 -0.20 2.38 7.12
C GLY A 79 1.26 1.94 7.04
N ILE A 80 1.49 0.78 6.42
CA ILE A 80 2.84 0.20 6.28
C ILE A 80 3.58 0.93 5.16
N VAL A 81 4.69 1.56 5.53
CA VAL A 81 5.65 2.18 4.61
C VAL A 81 6.65 1.10 4.19
N HIS A 82 6.90 0.96 2.89
CA HIS A 82 7.92 0.05 2.36
C HIS A 82 9.26 0.74 2.19
N SER A 83 9.27 1.97 1.69
CA SER A 83 10.49 2.73 1.46
C SER A 83 10.23 4.23 1.39
N VAL A 84 11.22 5.02 1.79
CA VAL A 84 11.28 6.46 1.54
C VAL A 84 12.10 6.67 0.27
N GLU A 85 11.53 7.35 -0.72
CA GLU A 85 12.19 7.58 -2.01
C GLU A 85 13.12 8.79 -1.96
N SER A 86 12.63 9.89 -1.39
CA SER A 86 13.40 11.13 -1.30
C SER A 86 12.82 12.07 -0.25
N ILE A 87 13.71 12.78 0.43
CA ILE A 87 13.36 13.91 1.28
C ILE A 87 13.98 15.14 0.64
N SER A 88 13.14 16.10 0.23
CA SER A 88 13.57 17.36 -0.34
C SER A 88 13.16 18.51 0.57
N TYR A 89 13.99 19.53 0.65
CA TYR A 89 13.73 20.71 1.47
C TYR A 89 14.26 21.97 0.79
N VAL A 90 13.75 23.13 1.18
CA VAL A 90 14.28 24.41 0.71
C VAL A 90 15.22 25.00 1.74
N ASP A 91 16.48 25.17 1.35
CA ASP A 91 17.52 25.73 2.22
C ASP A 91 17.30 27.23 2.50
N THR A 92 18.09 27.79 3.42
CA THR A 92 18.00 29.22 3.81
C THR A 92 18.23 30.21 2.66
N SER A 93 18.89 29.78 1.58
CA SER A 93 19.10 30.58 0.37
C SER A 93 17.91 30.53 -0.59
N GLY A 94 16.93 29.64 -0.34
CA GLY A 94 15.75 29.45 -1.18
C GLY A 94 15.92 28.41 -2.28
N ALA A 95 17.03 27.65 -2.28
CA ALA A 95 17.25 26.59 -3.26
C ALA A 95 16.71 25.24 -2.77
N PRO A 96 16.09 24.43 -3.66
CA PRO A 96 15.68 23.07 -3.32
C PRO A 96 16.92 22.18 -3.18
N GLN A 97 17.01 21.50 -2.05
CA GLN A 97 18.03 20.50 -1.72
C GLN A 97 17.36 19.14 -1.53
N THR A 98 18.11 18.07 -1.79
CA THR A 98 17.70 16.70 -1.47
C THR A 98 18.59 16.21 -0.34
N LEU A 99 17.97 15.75 0.75
CA LEU A 99 18.68 15.17 1.87
C LEU A 99 19.24 13.79 1.47
N PRO A 100 20.56 13.55 1.59
CA PRO A 100 21.16 12.25 1.33
C PRO A 100 20.55 11.15 2.21
N ALA A 101 20.46 9.93 1.68
CA ALA A 101 19.95 8.76 2.42
C ALA A 101 20.83 8.35 3.61
N SER A 102 22.09 8.83 3.68
CA SER A 102 22.98 8.64 4.82
C SER A 102 22.63 9.51 6.02
N ASP A 103 21.92 10.62 5.80
CA ASP A 103 21.76 11.69 6.78
C ASP A 103 20.44 11.53 7.57
N TYR A 104 19.61 10.56 7.17
CA TYR A 104 18.38 10.19 7.87
C TYR A 104 18.29 8.68 8.07
N ALA A 105 17.71 8.28 9.20
CA ALA A 105 17.32 6.92 9.50
C ALA A 105 15.81 6.78 9.35
N VAL A 106 15.38 5.67 8.76
CA VAL A 106 13.96 5.32 8.61
C VAL A 106 13.66 4.12 9.49
N ASP A 107 12.70 4.28 10.39
CA ASP A 107 12.11 3.18 11.13
C ASP A 107 10.82 2.73 10.43
N LEU A 108 10.91 1.59 9.76
CA LEU A 108 9.80 0.90 9.10
C LEU A 108 9.14 -0.15 10.00
N SER A 109 9.71 -0.45 11.17
CA SER A 109 9.20 -1.47 12.09
C SER A 109 8.09 -0.91 12.97
N SER A 110 8.17 0.39 13.30
CA SER A 110 7.12 1.10 14.02
C SER A 110 5.91 1.39 13.12
N ALA A 111 4.71 1.28 13.68
CA ALA A 111 3.47 1.75 13.08
C ALA A 111 2.89 2.88 13.96
N PRO A 112 2.85 4.15 13.50
CA PRO A 112 3.29 4.68 12.20
C PRO A 112 4.82 4.67 12.01
N ALA A 113 5.24 4.54 10.75
CA ALA A 113 6.65 4.60 10.36
C ALA A 113 7.20 6.01 10.62
N ARG A 114 8.50 6.07 10.96
CA ARG A 114 9.13 7.30 11.45
C ARG A 114 10.43 7.56 10.71
N VAL A 115 10.71 8.84 10.46
CA VAL A 115 12.00 9.28 9.93
C VAL A 115 12.65 10.21 10.94
N MET A 116 13.92 9.98 11.24
CA MET A 116 14.73 10.84 12.10
C MET A 116 16.08 11.13 11.44
N PRO A 117 16.83 12.15 11.87
CA PRO A 117 18.21 12.31 11.46
C PRO A 117 19.02 11.06 11.82
N ALA A 118 20.03 10.74 11.01
CA ALA A 118 20.97 9.68 11.36
C ALA A 118 21.69 9.99 12.68
N TYR A 119 22.25 8.96 13.33
CA TYR A 119 22.94 9.16 14.60
C TYR A 119 24.12 10.14 14.45
N GLY A 120 24.11 11.23 15.22
CA GLY A 120 25.11 12.30 15.15
C GLY A 120 24.77 13.43 14.16
N GLU A 121 23.71 13.28 13.37
CA GLU A 121 23.22 14.29 12.44
C GLU A 121 22.05 15.08 13.03
N VAL A 122 21.76 16.23 12.43
CA VAL A 122 20.62 17.09 12.78
C VAL A 122 19.84 17.48 11.54
N TRP A 123 18.55 17.79 11.70
CA TRP A 123 17.77 18.32 10.58
C TRP A 123 18.40 19.60 10.02
N PRO A 124 18.57 19.71 8.68
CA PRO A 124 19.04 20.95 8.07
C PRO A 124 18.12 22.12 8.35
N SER A 125 18.67 23.33 8.36
CA SER A 125 17.87 24.55 8.50
C SER A 125 17.09 24.84 7.21
N THR A 126 15.76 24.86 7.32
CA THR A 126 14.87 25.24 6.20
C THR A 126 14.57 26.72 6.21
N ARG A 127 14.31 27.30 5.04
CA ARG A 127 13.75 28.65 4.93
C ARG A 127 12.36 28.69 5.58
N ALA A 128 12.07 29.77 6.32
CA ALA A 128 10.75 30.00 6.90
C ALA A 128 9.73 30.38 5.81
N GLN A 129 9.18 29.37 5.16
CA GLN A 129 8.13 29.51 4.15
C GLN A 129 7.18 28.30 4.23
N MET A 130 5.96 28.48 3.72
CA MET A 130 5.01 27.37 3.59
C MET A 130 5.57 26.25 2.71
N ASN A 131 5.25 25.00 3.03
CA ASN A 131 5.62 23.81 2.24
C ASN A 131 7.15 23.64 2.01
N ALA A 132 8.00 24.03 2.97
CA ALA A 132 9.45 23.99 2.79
C ALA A 132 10.04 22.57 2.76
N VAL A 133 9.35 21.56 3.29
CA VAL A 133 9.81 20.16 3.35
C VAL A 133 8.82 19.26 2.61
N THR A 134 9.36 18.38 1.77
CA THR A 134 8.60 17.40 0.99
C THR A 134 9.22 16.01 1.15
N VAL A 135 8.43 15.05 1.61
CA VAL A 135 8.85 13.65 1.79
C VAL A 135 8.06 12.77 0.83
N ARG A 136 8.74 12.07 -0.07
CA ARG A 136 8.14 11.08 -0.97
C ARG A 136 8.43 9.68 -0.46
N TYR A 137 7.39 8.88 -0.32
CA TYR A 137 7.48 7.55 0.24
C TYR A 137 6.45 6.61 -0.37
N ARG A 138 6.74 5.32 -0.33
CA ARG A 138 5.88 4.24 -0.82
C ARG A 138 5.17 3.57 0.34
N VAL A 139 3.86 3.45 0.22
CA VAL A 139 2.99 2.77 1.18
C VAL A 139 2.14 1.74 0.48
N GLY A 140 1.81 0.69 1.20
CA GLY A 140 0.97 -0.39 0.71
C GLY A 140 1.35 -1.67 1.42
N GLU A 141 0.39 -2.55 1.63
CA GLU A 141 0.64 -3.84 2.29
C GLU A 141 0.92 -4.94 1.27
N ALA A 142 0.37 -4.78 0.07
CA ALA A 142 0.52 -5.73 -1.01
C ALA A 142 1.01 -5.06 -2.30
N THR A 143 1.88 -5.76 -3.01
CA THR A 143 2.45 -5.33 -4.29
C THR A 143 2.00 -6.27 -5.40
N PRO A 144 1.33 -5.79 -6.44
CA PRO A 144 0.93 -6.64 -7.56
C PRO A 144 2.16 -7.17 -8.31
N PHE A 145 2.09 -8.41 -8.77
CA PHE A 145 3.12 -9.02 -9.58
C PHE A 145 2.55 -9.83 -10.75
N THR A 146 3.41 -10.07 -11.72
CA THR A 146 3.18 -11.03 -12.81
C THR A 146 4.35 -11.99 -12.86
N ILE A 147 4.14 -13.21 -13.33
CA ILE A 147 5.20 -14.21 -13.48
C ILE A 147 5.19 -14.78 -14.90
N ASP A 148 6.38 -14.97 -15.45
CA ASP A 148 6.56 -15.67 -16.71
C ASP A 148 6.98 -17.12 -16.43
N ALA A 149 6.08 -18.06 -16.72
CA ALA A 149 6.31 -19.50 -16.52
C ALA A 149 7.43 -20.06 -17.39
N ALA A 150 7.79 -19.41 -18.51
CA ALA A 150 8.89 -19.89 -19.36
C ALA A 150 10.27 -19.59 -18.76
N THR A 151 10.37 -18.50 -17.98
CA THR A 151 11.65 -18.03 -17.41
C THR A 151 11.70 -18.10 -15.89
N ASN A 152 10.57 -18.45 -15.25
CA ASN A 152 10.34 -18.39 -13.80
C ASN A 152 10.59 -17.00 -13.19
N VAL A 153 10.58 -15.94 -14.01
CA VAL A 153 10.87 -14.58 -13.56
C VAL A 153 9.59 -13.91 -13.12
N LEU A 154 9.56 -13.52 -11.85
CA LEU A 154 8.55 -12.67 -11.27
C LEU A 154 8.90 -11.20 -11.51
N THR A 155 7.91 -10.39 -11.85
CA THR A 155 8.02 -8.95 -12.00
C THR A 155 7.06 -8.25 -11.05
N ALA A 156 7.61 -7.59 -10.03
CA ALA A 156 6.85 -6.79 -9.06
C ALA A 156 6.56 -5.39 -9.62
N LYS A 157 5.32 -4.90 -9.47
CA LYS A 157 4.93 -3.57 -9.94
C LYS A 157 4.93 -2.57 -8.79
N GLY A 158 5.95 -1.73 -8.75
CA GLY A 158 6.01 -0.60 -7.80
C GLY A 158 6.83 -0.85 -6.54
N ARG A 159 7.65 -1.92 -6.50
CA ARG A 159 8.68 -2.14 -5.49
C ARG A 159 9.97 -2.72 -6.09
N THR A 160 11.07 -2.49 -5.39
CA THR A 160 12.35 -3.16 -5.63
C THR A 160 12.42 -4.39 -4.75
N LEU A 161 12.83 -5.52 -5.30
CA LEU A 161 13.01 -6.78 -4.58
C LEU A 161 14.45 -6.91 -4.08
N THR A 162 14.62 -7.47 -2.88
CA THR A 162 15.94 -7.76 -2.32
C THR A 162 16.16 -9.27 -2.22
N SER A 163 17.30 -9.76 -2.69
CA SER A 163 17.65 -11.18 -2.54
C SER A 163 17.75 -11.56 -1.07
N GLY A 164 17.09 -12.65 -0.68
CA GLY A 164 16.98 -13.12 0.70
C GLY A 164 15.77 -12.59 1.46
N GLU A 165 14.99 -11.67 0.88
CA GLU A 165 13.72 -11.19 1.45
C GLU A 165 12.69 -12.33 1.54
N ILE A 166 12.01 -12.43 2.68
CA ILE A 166 10.92 -13.39 2.90
C ILE A 166 9.61 -12.72 2.55
N ILE A 167 8.85 -13.32 1.64
CA ILE A 167 7.57 -12.80 1.17
C ILE A 167 6.54 -13.92 1.15
N ARG A 168 5.34 -13.60 1.66
CA ARG A 168 4.15 -14.42 1.48
C ARG A 168 3.35 -13.95 0.26
N LEU A 169 2.75 -14.89 -0.46
CA LEU A 169 1.93 -14.61 -1.62
C LEU A 169 0.46 -14.55 -1.24
N SER A 170 -0.30 -13.69 -1.93
CA SER A 170 -1.75 -13.72 -1.90
C SER A 170 -2.33 -13.55 -3.30
N ASN A 171 -3.56 -14.01 -3.52
CA ASN A 171 -4.30 -13.76 -4.74
C ASN A 171 -5.64 -13.08 -4.45
N SER A 172 -6.21 -12.49 -5.49
CA SER A 172 -7.63 -12.11 -5.53
C SER A 172 -8.19 -12.53 -6.87
N GLY A 173 -9.29 -13.28 -6.82
CA GLY A 173 -9.79 -14.00 -7.98
C GLY A 173 -8.83 -15.09 -8.49
N GLY A 174 -9.38 -16.04 -9.25
CA GLY A 174 -8.59 -17.07 -9.94
C GLY A 174 -7.74 -17.98 -9.06
N THR A 175 -6.64 -18.47 -9.63
CA THR A 175 -5.70 -19.44 -9.05
C THR A 175 -4.28 -18.87 -9.07
N LEU A 176 -3.51 -19.08 -8.00
CA LEU A 176 -2.09 -18.72 -8.00
C LEU A 176 -1.32 -19.43 -9.14
N PRO A 177 -0.18 -18.87 -9.58
CA PRO A 177 0.70 -19.52 -10.54
C PRO A 177 1.09 -20.93 -10.11
N GLY A 178 0.98 -21.89 -11.03
CA GLY A 178 1.24 -23.30 -10.75
C GLY A 178 2.64 -23.52 -10.16
N GLY A 179 2.73 -24.25 -9.05
CA GLY A 179 3.98 -24.46 -8.30
C GLY A 179 4.14 -23.50 -7.10
N LEU A 180 3.30 -22.48 -6.98
CA LEU A 180 3.20 -21.60 -5.82
C LEU A 180 1.92 -21.89 -5.03
N ALA A 181 1.96 -21.68 -3.72
CA ALA A 181 0.84 -21.90 -2.82
C ALA A 181 0.66 -20.74 -1.84
N LEU A 182 -0.57 -20.59 -1.36
CA LEU A 182 -0.91 -19.65 -0.29
C LEU A 182 -0.33 -20.14 1.05
N ASP A 183 -0.12 -19.22 1.98
CA ASP A 183 0.38 -19.48 3.34
C ASP A 183 1.75 -20.17 3.43
N ILE A 184 2.55 -20.04 2.35
CA ILE A 184 3.96 -20.42 2.32
C ILE A 184 4.81 -19.16 2.23
N ASP A 185 5.87 -19.13 3.03
CA ASP A 185 6.88 -18.08 2.99
C ASP A 185 7.95 -18.44 1.96
N TYR A 186 8.16 -17.55 0.98
CA TYR A 186 9.12 -17.72 -0.09
C TYR A 186 10.30 -16.75 0.08
N TYR A 187 11.49 -17.22 -0.29
CA TYR A 187 12.69 -16.39 -0.39
C TYR A 187 12.83 -15.85 -1.80
N VAL A 188 13.07 -14.56 -1.94
CA VAL A 188 13.46 -13.98 -3.23
C VAL A 188 14.91 -14.32 -3.52
N VAL A 189 15.17 -14.85 -4.71
CA VAL A 189 16.50 -15.15 -5.24
C VAL A 189 16.69 -14.47 -6.59
N GLU A 190 17.94 -14.23 -6.99
CA GLU A 190 18.28 -13.57 -8.26
C GLU A 190 17.54 -12.23 -8.47
N ALA A 191 17.35 -11.45 -7.39
CA ALA A 191 16.67 -10.16 -7.49
C ALA A 191 17.51 -9.16 -8.31
N SER A 192 16.86 -8.50 -9.26
CA SER A 192 17.42 -7.41 -10.04
C SER A 192 16.36 -6.32 -10.20
N GLY A 193 16.45 -5.26 -9.40
CA GLY A 193 15.47 -4.18 -9.41
C GLY A 193 14.08 -4.69 -9.02
N SER A 194 13.13 -4.63 -9.95
CA SER A 194 11.75 -5.10 -9.74
C SER A 194 11.50 -6.55 -10.17
N THR A 195 12.51 -7.25 -10.68
CA THR A 195 12.40 -8.65 -11.08
C THR A 195 13.17 -9.56 -10.13
N GLY A 196 12.74 -10.81 -10.03
CA GLY A 196 13.40 -11.83 -9.21
C GLY A 196 12.73 -13.19 -9.40
N LYS A 197 13.32 -14.23 -8.80
CA LYS A 197 12.73 -15.57 -8.74
C LYS A 197 12.41 -15.93 -7.31
N LEU A 198 11.57 -16.95 -7.10
CA LEU A 198 11.18 -17.42 -5.78
C LEU A 198 11.82 -18.77 -5.47
N SER A 199 12.19 -18.98 -4.21
CA SER A 199 12.72 -20.24 -3.68
C SER A 199 12.06 -20.59 -2.34
N LEU A 200 12.02 -21.88 -1.98
CA LEU A 200 11.56 -22.35 -0.67
C LEU A 200 12.64 -22.22 0.41
N THR A 201 13.90 -22.02 0.01
CA THR A 201 15.05 -21.93 0.92
C THR A 201 15.86 -20.69 0.63
N SER A 202 16.47 -20.09 1.66
CA SER A 202 17.34 -18.93 1.49
C SER A 202 18.51 -19.25 0.54
N GLY A 203 18.60 -18.52 -0.57
CA GLY A 203 19.63 -18.74 -1.59
C GLY A 203 19.53 -20.06 -2.37
N GLY A 204 18.39 -20.75 -2.30
CA GLY A 204 18.16 -22.01 -3.01
C GLY A 204 17.87 -21.85 -4.49
N SER A 205 17.64 -22.99 -5.16
CA SER A 205 17.19 -23.02 -6.54
C SER A 205 15.83 -22.35 -6.70
N ALA A 206 15.64 -21.67 -7.85
CA ALA A 206 14.35 -21.11 -8.21
C ALA A 206 13.30 -22.22 -8.38
N ILE A 207 12.08 -21.94 -7.97
CA ILE A 207 10.91 -22.79 -8.18
C ILE A 207 10.53 -22.75 -9.66
N ASP A 208 10.26 -23.91 -10.23
CA ASP A 208 9.69 -24.03 -11.57
C ASP A 208 8.19 -23.76 -11.52
N VAL A 209 7.76 -22.74 -12.24
CA VAL A 209 6.38 -22.28 -12.27
C VAL A 209 5.70 -22.86 -13.51
N ALA A 210 4.65 -23.66 -13.30
CA ALA A 210 4.01 -24.43 -14.37
C ALA A 210 3.10 -23.57 -15.27
N ASP A 211 2.49 -22.53 -14.71
CA ASP A 211 1.63 -21.58 -15.41
C ASP A 211 1.65 -20.21 -14.72
N ALA A 212 1.18 -19.17 -15.39
CA ALA A 212 1.16 -17.82 -14.85
C ALA A 212 0.02 -17.54 -13.86
N GLY A 213 -0.84 -18.53 -13.56
CA GLY A 213 -2.04 -18.35 -12.77
C GLY A 213 -3.15 -17.57 -13.48
N SER A 214 -4.20 -17.25 -12.73
CA SER A 214 -5.31 -16.41 -13.18
C SER A 214 -5.77 -15.45 -12.08
N GLY A 215 -6.35 -14.31 -12.46
CA GLY A 215 -6.75 -13.26 -11.52
C GLY A 215 -5.60 -12.32 -11.17
N LEU A 216 -5.65 -11.76 -9.96
CA LEU A 216 -4.63 -10.84 -9.47
C LEU A 216 -3.72 -11.54 -8.45
N HIS A 217 -2.42 -11.30 -8.57
CA HIS A 217 -1.40 -11.88 -7.70
C HIS A 217 -0.64 -10.77 -6.99
N PHE A 218 -0.41 -10.98 -5.70
CA PHE A 218 0.21 -10.01 -4.82
C PHE A 218 1.34 -10.62 -4.00
N LEU A 219 2.40 -9.84 -3.86
CA LEU A 219 3.47 -10.05 -2.91
C LEU A 219 3.08 -9.30 -1.63
N GLY A 220 2.99 -10.01 -0.52
CA GLY A 220 2.34 -9.53 0.69
C GLY A 220 0.88 -9.99 0.77
N VAL A 221 0.33 -9.94 1.97
CA VAL A 221 -1.05 -10.37 2.26
C VAL A 221 -1.87 -9.14 2.59
N ILE A 222 -2.87 -8.85 1.76
CA ILE A 222 -3.88 -7.84 2.12
C ILE A 222 -4.75 -8.45 3.22
N PRO A 223 -4.94 -7.77 4.37
CA PRO A 223 -5.75 -8.28 5.44
C PRO A 223 -7.18 -8.56 4.97
N GLN A 224 -7.69 -9.71 5.39
CA GLN A 224 -8.99 -10.18 4.96
C GLN A 224 -10.11 -9.22 5.40
N ASP A 225 -9.95 -8.58 6.55
CA ASP A 225 -10.89 -7.58 7.09
C ASP A 225 -11.04 -6.39 6.15
N LEU A 226 -9.92 -5.90 5.60
CA LEU A 226 -9.92 -4.79 4.64
C LEU A 226 -10.53 -5.20 3.29
N LYS A 227 -10.24 -6.42 2.81
CA LYS A 227 -10.89 -6.96 1.60
C LYS A 227 -12.40 -7.06 1.79
N HIS A 228 -12.87 -7.63 2.90
CA HIS A 228 -14.31 -7.73 3.19
C HIS A 228 -14.96 -6.36 3.36
N ALA A 229 -14.28 -5.40 3.99
CA ALA A 229 -14.80 -4.04 4.11
C ALA A 229 -15.05 -3.39 2.74
N VAL A 230 -14.14 -3.58 1.78
CA VAL A 230 -14.33 -3.11 0.40
C VAL A 230 -15.47 -3.87 -0.30
N LEU A 231 -15.57 -5.19 -0.13
CA LEU A 231 -16.66 -6.00 -0.69
C LEU A 231 -18.05 -5.59 -0.17
N PHE A 232 -18.18 -5.34 1.14
CA PHE A 232 -19.45 -4.89 1.72
C PHE A 232 -19.83 -3.49 1.23
N LEU A 233 -18.86 -2.58 1.15
CA LEU A 233 -19.12 -1.23 0.66
C LEU A 233 -19.46 -1.22 -0.84
N LEU A 234 -18.80 -2.08 -1.62
CA LEU A 234 -19.10 -2.29 -3.02
C LEU A 234 -20.53 -2.84 -3.22
N ALA A 235 -20.94 -3.84 -2.44
CA ALA A 235 -22.30 -4.37 -2.47
C ALA A 235 -23.32 -3.27 -2.17
N HIS A 236 -23.06 -2.47 -1.15
CA HIS A 236 -23.91 -1.34 -0.79
C HIS A 236 -24.06 -0.33 -1.94
N PHE A 237 -22.95 0.09 -2.58
CA PHE A 237 -22.98 1.05 -3.70
C PHE A 237 -23.64 0.49 -4.96
N TYR A 238 -23.54 -0.81 -5.19
CA TYR A 238 -24.16 -1.45 -6.35
C TYR A 238 -25.68 -1.53 -6.21
N GLU A 239 -26.16 -1.92 -5.02
CA GLU A 239 -27.59 -2.02 -4.71
C GLU A 239 -28.26 -0.65 -4.56
N ASN A 240 -27.54 0.34 -4.00
CA ASN A 240 -28.10 1.64 -3.66
C ASN A 240 -27.45 2.75 -4.49
N ARG A 241 -28.17 3.22 -5.52
CA ARG A 241 -27.74 4.32 -6.38
C ARG A 241 -28.05 5.71 -5.80
N GLU A 242 -28.84 5.75 -4.73
CA GLU A 242 -29.23 6.96 -4.02
C GLU A 242 -28.97 6.78 -2.51
N PRO A 243 -28.76 7.86 -1.74
CA PRO A 243 -28.58 7.76 -0.29
C PRO A 243 -29.76 7.06 0.37
N VAL A 244 -29.48 5.94 1.06
CA VAL A 244 -30.51 5.19 1.77
C VAL A 244 -30.92 5.96 3.03
N ASN A 245 -32.19 6.38 3.10
CA ASN A 245 -32.75 7.06 4.26
C ASN A 245 -33.75 6.15 4.98
N ILE A 246 -33.43 5.73 6.21
CA ILE A 246 -34.33 4.95 7.07
C ILE A 246 -34.58 5.76 8.33
N GLY A 247 -35.68 6.51 8.37
CA GLY A 247 -36.24 7.18 9.55
C GLY A 247 -35.27 8.10 10.34
N ASN A 248 -35.29 9.40 10.06
CA ASN A 248 -34.61 10.50 10.80
C ASN A 248 -33.10 10.35 11.16
N ILE A 249 -32.46 9.22 10.90
CA ILE A 249 -31.02 9.00 11.09
C ILE A 249 -30.47 8.48 9.77
N VAL A 250 -29.57 9.26 9.17
CA VAL A 250 -28.81 8.83 7.99
C VAL A 250 -27.59 8.07 8.51
N ASN A 251 -27.59 6.73 8.41
CA ASN A 251 -26.38 5.91 8.59
C ASN A 251 -25.77 5.63 7.21
N PRO A 252 -24.79 6.44 6.76
CA PRO A 252 -24.27 6.35 5.39
C PRO A 252 -23.42 5.10 5.15
N ILE A 253 -23.04 4.37 6.20
CA ILE A 253 -22.17 3.19 6.12
C ILE A 253 -22.71 2.10 7.07
N PRO A 254 -22.79 0.84 6.63
CA PRO A 254 -23.09 -0.28 7.52
C PRO A 254 -22.07 -0.35 8.67
N MET A 255 -22.53 -0.47 9.93
CA MET A 255 -21.65 -0.56 11.12
C MET A 255 -20.59 -1.67 11.01
N THR A 256 -20.87 -2.73 10.24
CA THR A 256 -19.93 -3.81 9.94
C THR A 256 -18.64 -3.31 9.30
N VAL A 257 -18.73 -2.34 8.39
CA VAL A 257 -17.54 -1.76 7.72
C VAL A 257 -16.70 -0.98 8.74
N GLU A 258 -17.34 -0.22 9.63
CA GLU A 258 -16.62 0.54 10.67
C GLU A 258 -15.91 -0.38 11.67
N ALA A 259 -16.55 -1.49 12.05
CA ALA A 259 -15.95 -2.50 12.92
C ALA A 259 -14.69 -3.13 12.30
N LEU A 260 -14.71 -3.42 10.99
CA LEU A 260 -13.59 -4.03 10.28
C LEU A 260 -12.40 -3.07 10.09
N ILE A 261 -12.65 -1.78 9.87
CA ILE A 261 -11.56 -0.79 9.69
C ILE A 261 -11.01 -0.26 11.02
N GLY A 262 -11.75 -0.43 12.12
CA GLY A 262 -11.41 0.09 13.44
C GLY A 262 -9.97 -0.20 13.89
N PRO A 263 -9.47 -1.46 13.78
CA PRO A 263 -8.11 -1.82 14.18
C PRO A 263 -7.01 -1.13 13.35
N TYR A 264 -7.29 -0.78 12.10
CA TYR A 264 -6.31 -0.18 11.18
C TYR A 264 -6.24 1.34 11.30
N ARG A 265 -7.23 1.94 11.95
CA ARG A 265 -7.25 3.38 12.17
C ARG A 265 -6.12 3.72 13.13
N GLN A 266 -5.09 4.42 12.63
CA GLN A 266 -4.01 4.91 13.47
C GLN A 266 -4.59 5.80 14.57
N ILE A 267 -4.57 5.30 15.80
CA ILE A 267 -4.82 6.10 17.00
C ILE A 267 -3.55 6.93 17.17
N GLU A 268 -3.62 8.23 16.89
CA GLU A 268 -2.58 9.17 17.28
C GLU A 268 -2.51 9.15 18.82
N VAL A 269 -1.63 8.32 19.37
CA VAL A 269 -1.29 8.37 20.79
C VAL A 269 -0.40 9.60 20.95
N TYR A 270 -1.00 10.69 21.41
CA TYR A 270 -0.32 11.95 21.74
C TYR A 270 0.59 11.81 22.96
#